data_AF-A0AAU1ADF1-F1
#
_entry.id   AF-A0AAU1ADF1-F1
#
_cell.length_a   1.000
_cell.length_b   1.000
_cell.length_c   1.000
_cell.angle_alpha   90.00
_cell.angle_beta   90.00
_cell.angle_gamma   90.00
#
_symmetry.space_group_name_H-M   'P 1'
#
loop_
_entity.id
_entity.type
_entity.pdbx_description
1 polymer ?
#
loop_
_entity_poly.entity_id
_entity_poly.type
_entity_poly.pdbx_seq_one_letter_code
_entity_poly.pdbx_strand_id
1 'polypeptide(L)'
;MEQPHDLTVEAPRAWDRPAVSVPVLLCLSLVGGRFASFSTEANLYTLGTGGVLIWLGLSNRVPRRPAPRRLGPKAAWWALPVMVFGVFEGATFVLAVGDDFPTFSRLADPLLEDHLTRSAAWFAWLAAFWGLVRR
;
A
#
# COMPACT_ATOMS: atom_id res chain seq x y z
N MET A 1 -35.84 21.60 32.08
CA MET A 1 -35.14 22.05 30.86
C MET A 1 -33.73 21.53 30.97
N GLU A 2 -33.40 20.42 30.31
CA GLU A 2 -32.04 19.88 30.29
C GLU A 2 -31.68 19.51 28.84
N GLN A 3 -30.67 20.23 28.38
CA GLN A 3 -29.89 20.20 27.15
C GLN A 3 -30.11 19.02 26.18
N PRO A 4 -30.46 19.29 24.90
CA PRO A 4 -30.25 18.31 23.86
C PRO A 4 -28.76 18.02 23.78
N HIS A 5 -28.38 16.74 23.86
CA HIS A 5 -27.04 16.30 23.52
C HIS A 5 -26.65 16.91 22.18
N ASP A 6 -25.67 17.82 22.21
CA ASP A 6 -25.00 18.29 21.02
C ASP A 6 -24.61 17.07 20.21
N LEU A 7 -25.29 16.88 19.09
CA LEU A 7 -24.84 16.07 17.98
C LEU A 7 -23.56 16.75 17.49
N THR A 8 -22.43 16.48 18.15
CA THR A 8 -21.12 16.78 17.59
C THR A 8 -20.97 15.89 16.37
N VAL A 9 -21.50 16.35 15.24
CA VAL A 9 -21.16 15.84 13.92
C VAL A 9 -19.66 16.02 13.84
N GLU A 10 -18.90 14.93 14.06
CA GLU A 10 -17.45 14.93 13.93
C GLU A 10 -17.17 15.48 12.54
N ALA A 11 -16.66 16.71 12.45
CA ALA A 11 -16.47 17.39 11.19
C ALA A 11 -15.64 16.47 10.28
N PRO A 12 -15.99 16.34 8.97
CA PRO A 12 -15.22 15.48 8.08
C PRO A 12 -13.75 15.87 8.14
N ARG A 13 -12.91 15.00 8.73
CA ARG A 13 -11.48 15.27 8.86
C ARG A 13 -10.93 15.45 7.44
N ALA A 14 -10.02 16.40 7.24
CA ALA A 14 -9.53 16.79 5.91
C ALA A 14 -9.10 15.58 5.04
N TRP A 15 -8.61 14.52 5.68
CA TRP A 15 -8.21 13.24 5.09
C TRP A 15 -9.32 12.40 4.44
N ASP A 16 -10.59 12.66 4.75
CA ASP A 16 -11.74 12.03 4.08
C ASP A 16 -12.02 12.62 2.72
N ARG A 17 -11.56 13.86 2.47
CA ARG A 17 -11.79 14.55 1.20
C ARG A 17 -10.83 13.99 0.15
N PRO A 18 -11.34 13.43 -0.97
CA PRO A 18 -10.48 12.94 -2.04
C PRO A 18 -9.60 14.06 -2.62
N ALA A 19 -10.09 15.30 -2.59
CA ALA A 19 -9.34 16.50 -2.96
C ALA A 19 -8.07 16.74 -2.13
N VAL A 20 -7.94 16.13 -0.94
CA VAL A 20 -6.72 16.21 -0.11
C VAL A 20 -5.91 14.93 -0.24
N SER A 21 -6.54 13.76 -0.10
CA SER A 21 -5.80 12.50 -0.11
C SER A 21 -5.20 12.18 -1.48
N VAL A 22 -5.92 12.44 -2.58
CA VAL A 22 -5.45 12.08 -3.93
C VAL A 22 -4.20 12.88 -4.32
N PRO A 23 -4.14 14.22 -4.15
CA PRO A 23 -2.91 14.96 -4.43
C PRO A 23 -1.73 14.53 -3.57
N VAL A 24 -1.94 14.22 -2.29
CA VAL A 24 -0.87 13.73 -1.41
C VAL A 24 -0.32 12.39 -1.91
N LEU A 25 -1.19 11.43 -2.22
CA LEU A 25 -0.79 10.13 -2.75
C LEU A 25 -0.09 10.28 -4.12
N LEU A 26 -0.54 11.21 -4.95
CA LEU A 26 0.09 11.52 -6.24
C LEU A 26 1.50 12.09 -6.07
N CYS A 27 1.69 13.06 -5.17
CA CYS A 27 3.03 13.59 -4.90
C CYS A 27 3.97 12.49 -4.38
N LEU A 28 3.49 11.68 -3.43
CA LEU A 28 4.26 10.55 -2.90
C LEU A 28 4.59 9.50 -3.97
N SER A 29 3.68 9.27 -4.92
CA SER A 29 3.90 8.30 -6.00
C SER A 29 4.90 8.81 -7.03
N LEU A 30 4.87 10.10 -7.36
CA LEU A 30 5.86 10.72 -8.23
C LEU A 30 7.26 10.66 -7.63
N VAL A 31 7.39 10.90 -6.32
CA VAL A 31 8.67 10.74 -5.60
C VAL A 31 9.13 9.29 -5.64
N GLY A 32 8.26 8.34 -5.30
CA GLY A 32 8.59 6.92 -5.33
C GLY A 32 9.00 6.43 -6.72
N GLY A 33 8.36 6.94 -7.78
CA GLY A 33 8.68 6.59 -9.16
C GLY A 33 10.05 7.07 -9.65
N ARG A 34 10.72 7.98 -8.93
CA ARG A 34 12.08 8.43 -9.27
C ARG A 34 13.13 7.36 -9.00
N PHE A 35 12.92 6.51 -8.00
CA PHE A 35 13.88 5.48 -7.61
C PHE A 35 13.88 4.32 -8.59
N ALA A 36 15.07 3.84 -8.97
CA ALA A 36 15.21 2.67 -9.82
C ALA A 36 14.52 1.45 -9.19
N SER A 37 13.94 0.60 -10.05
CA SER A 37 13.28 -0.65 -9.68
C SER A 37 14.17 -1.46 -8.73
N PHE A 38 13.60 -1.93 -7.62
CA PHE A 38 14.28 -2.77 -6.63
C PHE A 38 15.59 -2.22 -6.03
N SER A 39 15.87 -0.92 -6.20
CA SER A 39 17.02 -0.26 -5.57
C SER A 39 16.88 -0.18 -4.05
N THR A 40 17.99 0.00 -3.34
CA THR A 40 17.99 0.24 -1.89
C THR A 40 17.11 1.43 -1.51
N GLU A 41 17.17 2.52 -2.29
CA GLU A 41 16.35 3.71 -2.07
C GLU A 41 14.86 3.42 -2.21
N ALA A 42 14.47 2.69 -3.26
CA ALA A 42 13.08 2.27 -3.45
C ALA A 42 12.60 1.38 -2.30
N ASN A 43 13.43 0.45 -1.81
CA ASN A 43 13.10 -0.41 -0.69
C ASN A 43 12.94 0.38 0.62
N LEU A 44 13.86 1.31 0.91
CA LEU A 44 13.76 2.18 2.10
C LEU A 44 12.51 3.06 2.04
N TYR A 45 12.20 3.62 0.87
CA TYR A 45 11.01 4.43 0.67
C TYR A 45 9.72 3.59 0.84
N THR A 46 9.72 2.35 0.35
CA THR A 46 8.61 1.39 0.54
C THR A 46 8.41 1.02 1.99
N LEU A 47 9.48 0.67 2.70
CA LEU A 47 9.41 0.32 4.12
C LEU A 47 8.97 1.51 4.98
N GLY A 48 9.50 2.71 4.71
CA GLY A 48 9.13 3.93 5.43
C GLY A 48 7.67 4.32 5.21
N THR A 49 7.24 4.44 3.96
CA THR A 49 5.85 4.79 3.64
C THR A 49 4.86 3.72 4.08
N GLY A 50 5.18 2.44 3.85
CA GLY A 50 4.38 1.30 4.31
C GLY A 50 4.27 1.25 5.83
N GLY A 51 5.38 1.45 6.54
CA GLY A 51 5.42 1.50 8.00
C GLY A 51 4.55 2.62 8.57
N VAL A 52 4.61 3.83 7.97
CA VAL A 52 3.73 4.95 8.35
C VAL A 52 2.26 4.61 8.12
N LEU A 53 1.92 4.01 6.98
CA LEU A 53 0.54 3.60 6.68
C LEU A 53 0.04 2.53 7.65
N ILE A 54 0.85 1.52 7.96
CA ILE A 54 0.53 0.49 8.96
C ILE A 54 0.31 1.14 10.33
N TRP A 55 1.21 2.02 10.75
CA TRP A 55 1.07 2.73 12.03
C TRP A 55 -0.20 3.60 12.08
N LEU A 56 -0.53 4.31 11.00
CA LEU A 56 -1.78 5.07 10.90
C LEU A 56 -3.02 4.17 11.01
N GLY A 57 -2.99 3.01 10.36
CA GLY A 57 -4.06 2.02 10.43
C GLY A 57 -4.23 1.45 11.85
N LEU A 58 -3.14 1.08 12.52
CA LEU A 58 -3.15 0.50 13.86
C LEU A 58 -3.49 1.52 14.96
N SER A 59 -3.09 2.78 14.79
CA SER A 59 -3.30 3.84 15.79
C SER A 59 -4.71 4.43 15.79
N ASN A 60 -5.60 3.99 14.89
CA ASN A 60 -6.98 4.50 14.73
C ASN A 60 -7.04 6.03 14.52
N ARG A 61 -5.95 6.64 14.02
CA ARG A 61 -5.86 8.11 13.86
C ARG A 61 -6.61 8.64 12.64
N VAL A 62 -7.09 7.76 11.77
CA VAL A 62 -7.81 8.10 10.53
C VAL A 62 -9.26 7.59 10.62
N PRO A 63 -10.26 8.37 10.15
CA PRO A 63 -11.64 7.89 10.07
C PRO A 63 -11.75 6.57 9.30
N ARG A 64 -12.45 5.60 9.90
CA ARG A 64 -12.67 4.28 9.30
C ARG A 64 -14.04 4.21 8.64
N ARG A 65 -14.05 3.65 7.44
CA ARG A 65 -15.24 3.22 6.71
C ARG A 65 -15.62 1.82 7.20
N PRO A 66 -16.91 1.48 7.24
CA PRO A 66 -17.34 0.17 7.68
C PRO A 66 -16.65 -0.94 6.87
N ALA A 67 -15.97 -1.84 7.58
CA ALA A 67 -15.33 -3.00 6.99
C ALA A 67 -16.40 -3.99 6.48
N PRO A 68 -16.15 -4.69 5.35
CA PRO A 68 -17.03 -5.76 4.91
C PRO A 68 -17.05 -6.86 5.98
N ARG A 69 -18.25 -7.34 6.31
CA ARG A 69 -18.48 -8.21 7.48
C ARG A 69 -17.73 -9.55 7.40
N ARG A 70 -17.41 -10.02 6.20
CA ARG A 70 -16.59 -11.22 5.93
C ARG A 70 -15.85 -11.09 4.60
N LEU A 71 -14.60 -11.55 4.57
CA LEU A 71 -13.93 -11.87 3.31
C LEU A 71 -14.58 -13.13 2.74
N GLY A 72 -14.93 -13.12 1.45
CA GLY A 72 -15.50 -14.29 0.80
C GLY A 72 -14.50 -15.46 0.79
N PRO A 73 -14.95 -16.72 0.75
CA PRO A 73 -14.06 -17.89 0.73
C PRO A 73 -13.10 -17.89 -0.47
N LYS A 74 -13.44 -17.19 -1.55
CA LYS A 74 -12.57 -16.98 -2.72
C LYS A 74 -11.32 -16.13 -2.40
N ALA A 75 -11.33 -15.34 -1.34
CA ALA A 75 -10.15 -14.59 -0.92
C ALA A 75 -9.02 -15.52 -0.43
N ALA A 76 -9.36 -16.67 0.17
CA ALA A 76 -8.37 -17.64 0.61
C ALA A 76 -7.57 -18.24 -0.56
N TRP A 77 -8.16 -18.32 -1.76
CA TRP A 77 -7.44 -18.76 -2.96
C TRP A 77 -6.26 -17.85 -3.34
N TRP A 78 -6.28 -16.58 -2.91
CA TRP A 78 -5.15 -15.67 -3.10
C TRP A 78 -4.00 -15.89 -2.11
N ALA A 79 -4.23 -16.60 -1.00
CA ALA A 79 -3.16 -16.93 -0.06
C ALA A 79 -2.12 -17.86 -0.70
N LEU A 80 -2.56 -18.80 -1.55
CA LEU A 80 -1.66 -19.73 -2.23
C LEU A 80 -0.62 -19.02 -3.12
N PRO A 81 -0.99 -18.20 -4.13
CA PRO A 81 -0.01 -17.51 -4.95
C PRO A 81 0.86 -16.56 -4.12
N VAL A 82 0.29 -15.84 -3.15
CA VAL A 82 1.06 -14.94 -2.26
C VAL A 82 2.13 -15.72 -1.49
N MET A 83 1.77 -16.87 -0.91
CA MET A 83 2.72 -17.70 -0.18
C MET A 83 3.78 -18.30 -1.10
N VAL A 84 3.38 -18.82 -2.26
CA VAL A 84 4.32 -19.39 -3.24
C VAL A 84 5.32 -18.33 -3.68
N PHE A 85 4.85 -17.20 -4.22
CA PHE A 85 5.74 -16.12 -4.67
C PHE A 85 6.60 -15.57 -3.53
N GLY A 86 6.03 -15.38 -2.33
CA GLY A 86 6.79 -14.92 -1.17
C GLY A 86 7.91 -15.87 -0.74
N VAL A 87 7.64 -17.19 -0.74
CA VAL A 87 8.67 -18.20 -0.41
C VAL A 87 9.75 -18.25 -1.49
N PHE A 88 9.39 -18.23 -2.77
CA PHE A 88 10.38 -18.21 -3.85
C PHE A 88 11.24 -16.96 -3.82
N GLU A 89 10.65 -15.78 -3.63
CA GLU A 89 11.38 -14.51 -3.52
C GLU A 89 12.33 -14.53 -2.32
N GLY A 90 11.84 -14.92 -1.14
CA GLY A 90 12.64 -14.96 0.07
C GLY A 90 13.77 -16.00 0.03
N ALA A 91 13.48 -17.21 -0.47
CA ALA A 91 14.48 -18.27 -0.57
C ALA A 91 15.57 -17.92 -1.57
N THR A 92 15.21 -17.39 -2.75
CA THR A 92 16.18 -16.97 -3.77
C THR A 92 17.04 -15.81 -3.30
N PHE A 93 16.45 -14.86 -2.56
CA PHE A 93 17.19 -13.76 -1.92
C PHE A 93 18.21 -14.26 -0.88
N VAL A 94 17.79 -15.14 0.04
CA VAL A 94 18.66 -15.65 1.12
C VAL A 94 19.77 -16.56 0.57
N LEU A 95 19.45 -17.38 -0.42
CA LEU A 95 20.39 -18.34 -1.01
C LEU A 95 21.29 -17.70 -2.09
N ALA A 96 21.11 -16.41 -2.38
CA ALA A 96 21.87 -15.65 -3.39
C ALA A 96 21.98 -16.38 -4.75
N VAL A 97 20.87 -16.99 -5.17
CA VAL A 97 20.82 -17.93 -6.32
C VAL A 97 21.07 -17.25 -7.68
N GLY A 98 21.30 -15.93 -7.71
CA GLY A 98 21.61 -15.21 -8.95
C GLY A 98 20.44 -15.26 -9.95
N ASP A 99 20.75 -15.18 -11.24
CA ASP A 99 19.77 -15.03 -12.34
C ASP A 99 19.01 -16.29 -12.73
N ASP A 100 19.28 -17.41 -12.06
CA ASP A 100 18.81 -18.73 -12.50
C ASP A 100 17.32 -19.01 -12.21
N PHE A 101 16.65 -18.16 -11.42
CA PHE A 101 15.24 -18.33 -11.06
C PHE A 101 14.39 -17.09 -11.37
N PRO A 102 13.20 -17.27 -11.98
CA PRO A 102 12.27 -16.18 -12.25
C PRO A 102 11.54 -15.79 -10.96
N THR A 103 12.08 -14.81 -10.24
CA THR A 103 11.39 -14.21 -9.08
C THR A 103 10.32 -13.23 -9.55
N PHE A 104 9.37 -12.90 -8.68
CA PHE A 104 8.33 -11.93 -9.03
C PHE A 104 8.94 -10.56 -9.29
N SER A 105 9.98 -10.18 -8.52
CA SER A 105 10.71 -8.93 -8.77
C SER A 105 11.31 -8.89 -10.17
N ARG A 106 11.93 -9.99 -10.63
CA ARG A 106 12.46 -10.06 -12.00
C ARG A 106 11.38 -9.98 -13.07
N LEU A 107 10.25 -10.65 -12.87
CA LEU A 107 9.14 -10.59 -13.81
C LEU A 107 8.52 -9.18 -13.89
N ALA A 108 8.54 -8.45 -12.77
CA ALA A 108 8.05 -7.08 -12.69
C ALA A 108 9.06 -6.05 -13.20
N ASP A 109 10.36 -6.36 -13.24
CA ASP A 109 11.41 -5.40 -13.56
C ASP A 109 11.23 -4.72 -14.94
N PRO A 110 10.97 -5.45 -16.04
CA PRO A 110 10.73 -4.84 -17.35
C PRO A 110 9.49 -3.93 -17.38
N LEU A 111 8.47 -4.27 -16.59
CA LEU A 111 7.26 -3.44 -16.46
C LEU A 111 7.56 -2.14 -15.72
N LEU A 112 8.55 -2.15 -14.82
CA LEU A 112 8.92 -1.02 -13.97
C LEU A 112 10.11 -0.22 -14.53
N GLU A 113 10.61 -0.51 -15.72
CA GLU A 113 11.68 0.29 -16.33
C GLU A 113 11.24 1.75 -16.51
N ASP A 114 10.03 1.95 -17.04
CA ASP A 114 9.50 3.27 -17.33
C ASP A 114 9.09 4.04 -16.06
N HIS A 115 9.42 5.33 -16.03
CA HIS A 115 9.14 6.20 -14.89
C HIS A 115 7.64 6.42 -14.66
N LEU A 116 6.84 6.52 -15.72
CA LEU A 116 5.39 6.68 -15.60
C LEU A 116 4.78 5.39 -15.06
N THR A 117 5.21 4.23 -15.55
CA THR A 117 4.73 2.93 -15.04
C THR A 117 5.07 2.74 -13.57
N ARG A 118 6.30 3.09 -13.14
CA ARG A 118 6.66 3.08 -11.71
C ARG A 118 5.79 4.02 -10.88
N SER A 119 5.59 5.25 -11.35
CA SER A 119 4.78 6.24 -10.65
C SER A 119 3.32 5.78 -10.53
N ALA A 120 2.78 5.15 -11.57
CA ALA A 120 1.44 4.56 -11.57
C ALA A 120 1.32 3.36 -10.62
N ALA A 121 2.32 2.47 -10.61
CA ALA A 121 2.38 1.34 -9.67
C ALA A 121 2.43 1.83 -8.23
N TRP A 122 3.26 2.84 -7.94
CA TRP A 122 3.31 3.50 -6.64
C TRP A 122 1.97 4.11 -6.23
N PHE A 123 1.30 4.80 -7.15
CA PHE A 123 0.00 5.39 -6.87
C PHE A 123 -1.04 4.31 -6.55
N ALA A 124 -1.08 3.23 -7.32
CA ALA A 124 -1.97 2.10 -7.08
C ALA A 124 -1.71 1.44 -5.72
N TRP A 125 -0.45 1.22 -5.37
CA TRP A 125 -0.04 0.65 -4.09
C TRP A 125 -0.44 1.56 -2.92
N LEU A 126 -0.13 2.86 -3.00
CA LEU A 126 -0.50 3.86 -1.99
C LEU A 126 -2.02 3.99 -1.83
N ALA A 127 -2.77 4.01 -2.94
CA ALA A 127 -4.23 4.09 -2.92
C ALA A 127 -4.86 2.85 -2.28
N ALA A 128 -4.34 1.66 -2.57
CA ALA A 128 -4.80 0.42 -1.97
C ALA A 128 -4.56 0.42 -0.45
N PHE A 129 -3.35 0.75 0.00
CA PHE A 129 -3.03 0.83 1.43
C PHE A 129 -3.83 1.92 2.14
N TRP A 130 -3.98 3.10 1.54
CA TRP A 130 -4.84 4.15 2.09
C TRP A 130 -6.31 3.72 2.18
N GLY A 131 -6.77 2.88 1.26
CA GLY A 131 -8.05 2.19 1.34
C GLY A 131 -8.14 1.26 2.55
N LEU A 132 -7.07 0.51 2.86
CA LEU A 132 -7.00 -0.40 3.99
C LEU A 132 -6.90 0.32 5.34
N VAL A 133 -6.11 1.40 5.44
CA VAL A 133 -5.97 2.23 6.66
C VAL A 133 -7.32 2.77 7.12
N ARG A 134 -8.22 3.01 6.17
CA ARG A 134 -9.57 3.52 6.40
C ARG A 134 -10.62 2.42 6.48
N ARG A 135 -10.27 1.17 6.75
CA ARG A 135 -11.21 0.07 7.08
C ARG A 135 -11.00 -0.35 8.52
#